data_AF-A0A1W1VU20-F1
#
_entry.id   AF-A0A1W1VU20-F1
#
_cell.length_a   1.000
_cell.length_b   1.000
_cell.length_c   1.000
_cell.angle_alpha   90.00
_cell.angle_beta   90.00
_cell.angle_gamma   90.00
#
_symmetry.space_group_name_H-M   'P 1'
#
loop_
_entity.id
_entity.type
_entity.pdbx_description
1 polymer ?
#
loop_
_entity_poly.entity_id
_entity_poly.type
_entity_poly.pdbx_seq_one_letter_code
_entity_poly.pdbx_strand_id
1 'polypeptide(L)'
;MACSPAAFKVLKAIPVLEKEHPAERLGEFYRKLGWDGKKVVDPTKVKMHRDDFTRLVQAEMERAYHYWPQVPRSRIALEVGFLWMNQGPSSDGEVPGMVELLPGWLQKDLK
;
A
#
# COMPACT_ATOMS: atom_id res chain seq x y z
N MET A 1 12.27 17.34 30.80
CA MET A 1 11.06 16.89 30.09
C MET A 1 11.25 17.26 28.63
N ALA A 2 11.78 16.35 27.81
CA ALA A 2 12.04 16.65 26.40
C ALA A 2 10.73 16.48 25.63
N CYS A 3 10.22 17.55 25.03
CA CYS A 3 9.22 17.43 23.97
C CYS A 3 9.81 16.51 22.89
N SER A 4 9.22 15.33 22.74
CA SER A 4 9.50 14.50 21.57
C SER A 4 9.16 15.34 20.35
N PRO A 5 10.10 15.53 19.39
CA PRO A 5 9.78 16.25 18.17
C PRO A 5 8.62 15.50 17.53
N ALA A 6 7.48 16.17 17.33
CA ALA A 6 6.36 15.62 16.61
C ALA A 6 6.91 15.04 15.30
N ALA A 7 6.92 13.71 15.21
CA ALA A 7 7.42 12.98 14.08
C ALA A 7 6.51 13.34 12.89
N PHE A 8 6.89 14.34 12.10
CA PHE A 8 6.05 14.87 11.03
C PHE A 8 5.69 13.75 10.06
N LYS A 9 4.40 13.40 10.02
CA LYS A 9 3.83 12.48 9.02
C LYS A 9 3.64 13.23 7.71
N VAL A 10 4.01 12.60 6.59
CA VAL A 10 3.78 13.16 5.26
C VAL A 10 2.47 12.60 4.72
N LEU A 11 1.58 13.48 4.26
CA LEU A 11 0.34 13.07 3.62
C LEU A 11 0.52 13.05 2.10
N LYS A 12 0.03 11.99 1.47
CA LYS A 12 -0.05 11.88 0.01
C LYS A 12 -1.44 11.44 -0.42
N ALA A 13 -1.89 11.92 -1.57
CA ALA A 13 -3.11 11.38 -2.19
C ALA A 13 -2.91 9.89 -2.50
N ILE A 14 -3.99 9.11 -2.41
CA ILE A 14 -4.00 7.71 -2.82
C ILE A 14 -3.68 7.66 -4.34
N PRO A 15 -2.58 7.00 -4.75
CA PRO A 15 -2.19 6.99 -6.15
C PRO A 15 -3.18 6.21 -7.02
N VAL A 16 -3.48 6.74 -8.21
CA VAL A 16 -4.05 5.93 -9.30
C VAL A 16 -2.96 5.00 -9.81
N LEU A 17 -3.26 3.72 -10.04
CA LEU A 17 -2.29 2.71 -10.46
C LEU A 17 -2.64 2.22 -11.87
N GLU A 18 -1.63 2.10 -12.74
CA GLU A 18 -1.79 1.82 -14.18
C GLU A 18 -1.32 0.41 -14.56
N LYS A 19 -0.44 -0.21 -13.77
CA LYS A 19 0.09 -1.55 -14.08
C LYS A 19 -1.01 -2.62 -14.09
N GLU A 20 -0.76 -3.73 -14.77
CA GLU A 20 -1.76 -4.80 -14.91
C GLU A 20 -1.64 -5.83 -13.79
N HIS A 21 -0.42 -6.29 -13.51
CA HIS A 21 -0.18 -7.36 -12.54
C HIS A 21 -0.22 -6.86 -11.09
N PRO A 22 -0.88 -7.57 -10.15
CA PRO A 22 -1.02 -7.16 -8.75
C PRO A 22 0.30 -6.81 -8.05
N ALA A 23 1.35 -7.61 -8.23
CA ALA A 23 2.66 -7.34 -7.63
C ALA A 23 3.30 -6.06 -8.20
N GLU A 24 3.14 -5.81 -9.50
CA GLU A 24 3.64 -4.59 -10.13
C GLU A 24 2.88 -3.35 -9.68
N ARG A 25 1.56 -3.48 -9.45
CA ARG A 25 0.69 -2.43 -8.94
C ARG A 25 1.04 -2.06 -7.51
N LEU A 26 1.34 -3.03 -6.64
CA LEU A 26 1.87 -2.75 -5.30
C LEU A 26 3.22 -2.00 -5.39
N GLY A 27 4.12 -2.43 -6.27
CA GLY A 27 5.37 -1.72 -6.50
C GLY A 27 5.16 -0.30 -7.05
N GLU A 28 4.19 -0.12 -7.95
CA GLU A 28 3.80 1.19 -8.49
C GLU A 28 3.24 2.10 -7.40
N PHE A 29 2.39 1.56 -6.52
CA PHE A 29 1.83 2.28 -5.38
C PHE A 29 2.94 2.89 -4.52
N TYR A 30 3.90 2.08 -4.10
CA TYR A 30 5.03 2.59 -3.31
C TYR A 30 5.93 3.56 -4.09
N ARG A 31 6.18 3.31 -5.38
CA ARG A 31 6.97 4.24 -6.21
C ARG A 31 6.29 5.61 -6.32
N LYS A 32 4.97 5.66 -6.54
CA LYS A 32 4.19 6.92 -6.57
C LYS A 32 4.17 7.62 -5.20
N LEU A 33 4.33 6.87 -4.11
CA LEU A 33 4.55 7.42 -2.76
C LEU A 33 5.99 7.87 -2.49
N GLY A 34 6.94 7.60 -3.40
CA GLY A 34 8.33 8.08 -3.32
C GLY A 34 9.37 7.00 -2.99
N TRP A 35 9.01 5.71 -3.13
CA TRP A 35 9.98 4.62 -3.04
C TRP A 35 10.85 4.55 -4.30
N ASP A 36 12.15 4.34 -4.12
CA ASP A 36 13.14 4.25 -5.19
C ASP A 36 13.35 2.82 -5.72
N GLY A 37 12.65 1.83 -5.16
CA GLY A 37 12.82 0.42 -5.53
C GLY A 37 14.02 -0.26 -4.87
N LYS A 38 14.82 0.45 -4.06
CA LYS A 38 16.04 -0.08 -3.43
C LYS A 38 15.89 -0.22 -1.92
N LYS A 39 15.30 0.80 -1.29
CA LYS A 39 15.08 0.81 0.16
C LYS A 39 14.07 -0.25 0.58
N VAL A 40 14.17 -0.69 1.83
CA VAL A 40 13.15 -1.59 2.40
C VAL A 40 11.95 -0.75 2.83
N VAL A 41 10.77 -1.10 2.32
CA VAL A 41 9.50 -0.49 2.74
C VAL A 41 9.06 -1.13 4.05
N ASP A 42 8.69 -0.30 5.02
CA ASP A 42 8.00 -0.72 6.24
C ASP A 42 6.49 -0.46 6.08
N PRO A 43 5.71 -1.48 5.70
CA PRO A 43 4.27 -1.31 5.44
C PRO A 43 3.49 -0.85 6.68
N THR A 44 3.97 -1.13 7.90
CA THR A 44 3.32 -0.72 9.15
C THR A 44 3.36 0.80 9.37
N LYS A 45 4.24 1.49 8.64
CA LYS A 45 4.42 2.94 8.66
C LYS A 45 3.81 3.67 7.47
N VAL A 46 3.18 2.93 6.56
CA VAL A 46 2.37 3.47 5.47
C VAL A 46 0.92 3.20 5.85
N LYS A 47 0.19 4.23 6.26
CA LYS A 47 -1.17 4.06 6.78
C LYS A 47 -2.21 4.61 5.83
N MET A 48 -3.33 3.92 5.75
CA MET A 48 -4.53 4.34 5.05
C MET A 48 -5.73 4.20 5.98
N HIS A 49 -6.70 5.08 5.82
CA HIS A 49 -7.99 4.89 6.47
C HIS A 49 -8.61 3.54 6.07
N ARG A 50 -9.24 2.86 7.01
CA ARG A 50 -9.79 1.50 6.82
C ARG A 50 -10.63 1.37 5.56
N ASP A 51 -11.58 2.29 5.37
CA ASP A 51 -12.49 2.23 4.22
C ASP A 51 -11.76 2.40 2.89
N ASP A 52 -10.71 3.22 2.86
CA ASP A 52 -9.91 3.41 1.64
C ASP A 52 -9.04 2.20 1.35
N PHE A 53 -8.49 1.57 2.40
CA PHE A 53 -7.79 0.29 2.25
C PHE A 53 -8.73 -0.80 1.72
N THR A 54 -9.93 -0.92 2.28
CA THR A 54 -10.92 -1.89 1.80
C THR A 54 -11.30 -1.64 0.35
N ARG A 55 -11.57 -0.37 -0.03
CA ARG A 55 -11.86 0.01 -1.43
C ARG A 55 -10.69 -0.29 -2.36
N LEU A 56 -9.47 0.01 -1.95
CA LEU A 56 -8.26 -0.29 -2.72
C LEU A 56 -8.16 -1.80 -2.97
N VAL A 57 -8.20 -2.62 -1.92
CA VAL A 57 -8.07 -4.07 -2.04
C VAL A 57 -9.18 -4.67 -2.90
N GLN A 58 -10.42 -4.22 -2.76
CA GLN A 58 -11.54 -4.65 -3.61
C GLN A 58 -11.32 -4.27 -5.09
N ALA A 59 -10.88 -3.04 -5.36
CA ALA A 59 -10.59 -2.60 -6.72
C ALA A 59 -9.44 -3.41 -7.36
N GLU A 60 -8.42 -3.78 -6.58
CA GLU A 60 -7.31 -4.60 -7.05
C GLU A 60 -7.74 -6.04 -7.34
N MET A 61 -8.64 -6.62 -6.53
CA MET A 61 -9.24 -7.93 -6.81
C MET A 61 -10.10 -7.91 -8.08
N GLU A 62 -10.98 -6.91 -8.23
CA GLU A 62 -11.83 -6.78 -9.42
C GLU A 62 -11.00 -6.56 -10.69
N ARG A 63 -9.96 -5.73 -10.62
CA ARG A 63 -9.05 -5.55 -11.74
C ARG A 63 -8.33 -6.86 -12.09
N ALA A 64 -7.84 -7.61 -11.11
CA ALA A 64 -7.23 -8.91 -11.36
C ALA A 64 -8.20 -9.91 -12.00
N TYR A 65 -9.49 -9.90 -11.63
CA TYR A 65 -10.52 -10.71 -12.30
C TYR A 65 -10.65 -10.38 -13.79
N HIS A 66 -10.54 -9.11 -14.16
CA HIS A 66 -10.61 -8.70 -15.56
C HIS A 66 -9.42 -9.16 -16.39
N TYR A 67 -8.21 -9.14 -15.82
CA TYR A 67 -7.00 -9.56 -16.53
C TYR A 67 -6.78 -11.08 -16.53
N TRP A 68 -7.33 -11.79 -15.55
CA TRP A 68 -7.18 -13.24 -15.39
C TRP A 68 -8.53 -13.96 -15.28
N PRO A 69 -9.41 -13.85 -16.30
CA PRO A 69 -10.77 -14.41 -16.24
C PRO A 69 -10.82 -15.93 -16.10
N GLN A 70 -9.74 -16.63 -16.46
CA GLN A 70 -9.59 -18.07 -16.34
C GLN A 70 -9.26 -18.55 -14.92
N VAL A 71 -8.84 -17.65 -14.02
CA VAL A 71 -8.48 -17.99 -12.64
C VAL A 71 -9.73 -17.87 -11.75
N PRO A 72 -10.03 -18.86 -10.90
CA PRO A 72 -11.18 -18.78 -10.01
C PRO A 72 -11.15 -17.54 -9.12
N ARG A 73 -12.30 -16.89 -8.94
CA ARG A 73 -12.39 -15.65 -8.13
C ARG A 73 -11.87 -15.83 -6.70
N SER A 74 -12.11 -16.98 -6.09
CA SER A 74 -11.61 -17.32 -4.76
C SER A 74 -10.08 -17.36 -4.70
N ARG A 75 -9.42 -17.85 -5.76
CA ARG A 75 -7.97 -17.91 -5.84
C ARG A 75 -7.36 -16.51 -5.97
N ILE A 76 -7.93 -15.67 -6.84
CA ILE A 76 -7.49 -14.26 -6.94
C ILE A 76 -7.75 -13.50 -5.64
N ALA A 77 -8.89 -13.71 -4.97
CA ALA A 77 -9.16 -13.09 -3.67
C ALA A 77 -8.12 -13.47 -2.61
N LEU A 78 -7.71 -14.74 -2.58
CA LEU A 78 -6.63 -15.20 -1.69
C LEU A 78 -5.28 -14.58 -2.07
N GLU A 79 -4.86 -14.70 -3.34
CA GLU A 79 -3.53 -14.26 -3.78
C GLU A 79 -3.37 -12.73 -3.71
N VAL A 80 -4.34 -11.97 -4.25
CA VAL A 80 -4.30 -10.49 -4.25
C VAL A 80 -4.60 -9.96 -2.85
N GLY A 81 -5.58 -10.53 -2.15
CA GLY A 81 -5.88 -10.13 -0.78
C GLY A 81 -4.69 -10.30 0.15
N PHE A 82 -4.04 -11.47 0.13
CA PHE A 82 -2.85 -11.71 0.96
C PHE A 82 -1.65 -10.87 0.54
N LEU A 83 -1.47 -10.57 -0.74
CA LEU A 83 -0.43 -9.63 -1.19
C LEU A 83 -0.61 -8.27 -0.50
N TRP A 84 -1.80 -7.67 -0.60
CA TRP A 84 -2.05 -6.34 -0.04
C TRP A 84 -2.14 -6.34 1.49
N MET A 85 -2.65 -7.40 2.11
CA MET A 85 -2.66 -7.51 3.58
C MET A 85 -1.27 -7.65 4.18
N ASN A 86 -0.37 -8.39 3.52
CA ASN A 86 0.96 -8.68 4.06
C ASN A 86 2.01 -7.64 3.67
N GLN A 87 1.86 -7.02 2.49
CA GLN A 87 2.88 -6.15 1.91
C GLN A 87 2.34 -4.75 1.55
N GLY A 88 1.03 -4.53 1.65
CA GLY A 88 0.40 -3.23 1.44
C GLY A 88 0.39 -2.35 2.70
N PRO A 89 -0.24 -1.17 2.62
CA PRO A 89 -0.32 -0.24 3.73
C PRO A 89 -1.18 -0.79 4.89
N SER A 90 -0.91 -0.33 6.10
CA SER A 90 -1.77 -0.59 7.26
C SER A 90 -3.11 0.14 7.15
N SER A 91 -4.17 -0.47 7.67
CA SER A 91 -5.55 0.05 7.61
C SER A 91 -5.96 0.88 8.83
N ASP A 92 -5.00 1.28 9.66
CA ASP A 92 -5.17 2.05 10.89
C ASP A 92 -4.82 3.55 10.72
N GLY A 93 -4.92 4.05 9.48
CA GLY A 93 -4.80 5.49 9.20
C GLY A 93 -6.03 6.28 9.69
N GLU A 94 -5.80 7.52 10.04
CA GLU A 94 -6.78 8.47 10.57
C GLU A 94 -7.33 9.41 9.49
N VAL A 95 -6.65 9.55 8.34
CA VAL A 95 -6.98 10.55 7.31
C VAL A 95 -7.62 9.90 6.07
N PRO A 96 -8.95 10.02 5.87
CA PRO A 96 -9.61 9.54 4.67
C PRO A 96 -9.09 10.22 3.40
N GLY A 97 -9.04 9.47 2.30
CA GLY A 97 -8.58 9.91 0.98
C GLY A 97 -7.07 10.09 0.85
N MET A 98 -6.30 9.81 1.91
CA MET A 98 -4.86 10.02 1.97
C MET A 98 -4.11 8.77 2.42
N VAL A 99 -2.83 8.73 2.08
CA VAL A 99 -1.82 7.84 2.63
C VAL A 99 -0.94 8.64 3.58
N GLU A 100 -0.82 8.16 4.81
CA GLU A 100 0.03 8.73 5.84
C GLU A 100 1.36 7.99 5.86
N LEU A 101 2.44 8.71 5.59
CA LEU A 101 3.80 8.19 5.61
C LEU A 101 4.47 8.61 6.92
N LEU A 102 4.62 7.66 7.84
CA LEU A 102 5.27 7.90 9.13
C LEU A 102 6.80 7.89 8.98
N PRO A 103 7.54 8.59 9.86
CA PRO A 103 8.99 8.59 9.80
C PRO A 103 9.62 7.19 9.84
N GLY A 104 10.52 6.96 8.88
CA GLY A 104 11.19 5.68 8.69
C GLY A 104 10.36 4.61 7.98
N TRP A 105 9.32 4.99 7.22
CA TRP A 105 8.61 4.07 6.31
C TRP A 105 9.49 3.53 5.17
N LEU A 106 10.57 4.24 4.84
CA LEU A 106 11.69 3.74 4.04
C LEU A 106 12.89 3.52 4.95
N GLN A 107 13.27 2.26 5.11
CA GLN A 107 14.44 1.87 5.88
C GLN A 107 15.68 1.83 4.99
N LYS A 108 16.88 1.94 5.59
CA LYS A 108 18.14 1.71 4.87
C LYS A 108 18.19 0.25 4.41
N ASP A 109 18.86 0.01 3.29
CA ASP A 109 19.05 -1.31 2.72
C ASP A 109 19.50 -2.31 3.81
N LEU A 110 18.87 -3.49 3.83
CA LEU A 110 19.37 -4.62 4.63
C LEU A 110 20.78 -4.93 4.10
N LYS A 111 21.79 -4.66 4.92
CA LYS A 111 23.18 -5.05 4.64
C LYS A 111 23.32 -6.55 4.54
#